data_AF-A0A1H0RUE0-F1
#
_entry.id   AF-A0A1H0RUE0-F1
#
_cell.length_a   1.000
_cell.length_b   1.000
_cell.length_c   1.000
_cell.angle_alpha   90.00
_cell.angle_beta   90.00
_cell.angle_gamma   90.00
#
_symmetry.space_group_name_H-M   'P 1'
#
loop_
_entity.id
_entity.type
_entity.pdbx_description
1 polymer ?
#
loop_
_entity_poly.entity_id
_entity_poly.type
_entity_poly.pdbx_seq_one_letter_code
_entity_poly.pdbx_strand_id
1 'polypeptide(L)'
;MPSESAAAVPGSVEGSSAAAAAPGSTPVERPRDTIGDGDPSQYVRERSVDGRRDVSYPPAPEPLGIPVYDNHTHLEIEDGETGLSLDEQLERALAVGVHGVVQAGGDIDSSRWSAWAARSHPRVLAAVAIHPNEAPAYEQAGELDAAIAVIDELAAEPRVRAIGETGLDFFRTEADGIPAQIRSFEAHIALAKKHGIAMQIHDRDAHDAVLETLLRVGAPDKTVFHCFSGDAGMARIAADRGYYLSFAGNVTFKNAQNLRDALAVTPLDRILVETDAPFLTPVPYRGRPNAPYLIPVTLRFLAAELAMDADELGAQVAANTLEVYGAFED
;
A
#
# COMPACT_ATOMS: atom_id res chain seq x y z
N MET A 1 18.65 28.43 -66.36
CA MET A 1 17.41 29.01 -66.92
C MET A 1 17.13 28.31 -68.24
N PRO A 2 15.92 27.78 -68.52
CA PRO A 2 14.70 27.58 -67.71
C PRO A 2 14.32 26.05 -67.66
N SER A 3 13.24 25.50 -67.08
CA SER A 3 12.08 25.94 -66.29
C SER A 3 11.46 24.71 -65.60
N GLU A 4 10.98 24.96 -64.38
CA GLU A 4 9.91 24.37 -63.55
C GLU A 4 9.02 23.22 -64.08
N SER A 5 8.73 22.27 -63.18
CA SER A 5 7.35 21.92 -62.81
C SER A 5 7.31 21.26 -61.43
N ALA A 6 6.41 21.77 -60.59
CA ALA A 6 6.20 21.42 -59.20
C ALA A 6 5.24 20.23 -59.05
N ALA A 7 5.47 19.39 -58.04
CA ALA A 7 4.44 18.51 -57.48
C ALA A 7 4.50 18.60 -55.95
N ALA A 8 3.40 19.07 -55.37
CA ALA A 8 3.17 19.24 -53.96
C ALA A 8 2.95 17.88 -53.26
N VAL A 9 3.50 17.74 -52.05
CA VAL A 9 3.20 16.65 -51.12
C VAL A 9 2.55 17.29 -49.88
N PRO A 10 1.32 16.90 -49.49
CA PRO A 10 0.69 17.42 -48.28
C PRO A 10 0.96 16.52 -47.08
N GLY A 11 0.88 17.10 -45.88
CA GLY A 11 0.47 16.35 -44.68
C GLY A 11 1.50 16.30 -43.57
N SER A 12 1.63 17.40 -42.84
CA SER A 12 2.02 17.46 -41.43
C SER A 12 1.18 16.49 -40.59
N VAL A 13 1.84 15.57 -39.87
CA VAL A 13 1.20 14.84 -38.77
C VAL A 13 1.62 15.51 -37.48
N GLU A 14 0.67 16.23 -36.91
CA GLU A 14 0.76 16.90 -35.62
C GLU A 14 0.97 15.87 -34.50
N GLY A 15 1.81 16.25 -33.53
CA GLY A 15 2.06 15.51 -32.31
C GLY A 15 0.76 15.31 -31.52
N SER A 16 0.47 14.04 -31.23
CA SER A 16 -0.57 13.66 -30.29
C SER A 16 -0.22 14.18 -28.89
N SER A 17 -0.86 15.29 -28.54
CA SER A 17 -1.00 15.81 -27.18
C SER A 17 -1.45 14.70 -26.24
N ALA A 18 -0.60 14.37 -25.26
CA ALA A 18 -0.97 13.55 -24.12
C ALA A 18 -2.05 14.30 -23.33
N ALA A 19 -3.26 13.76 -23.30
CA ALA A 19 -4.35 14.28 -22.50
C ALA A 19 -3.99 14.16 -21.02
N ALA A 20 -3.58 15.27 -20.41
CA ALA A 20 -3.45 15.42 -18.98
C ALA A 20 -4.80 15.11 -18.31
N ALA A 21 -4.84 14.04 -17.52
CA ALA A 21 -5.95 13.77 -16.62
C ALA A 21 -6.02 14.89 -15.59
N ALA A 22 -7.20 15.50 -15.44
CA ALA A 22 -7.44 16.55 -14.45
C ALA A 22 -7.16 16.03 -13.02
N PRO A 23 -6.58 16.86 -12.12
CA PRO A 23 -6.34 16.46 -10.75
C PRO A 23 -7.68 16.30 -10.04
N GLY A 24 -8.04 15.06 -9.71
CA GLY A 24 -9.08 14.80 -8.73
C GLY A 24 -8.61 15.34 -7.38
N SER A 25 -9.42 16.18 -6.75
CA SER A 25 -9.18 16.66 -5.39
C SER A 25 -8.99 15.47 -4.47
N THR A 26 -7.75 15.28 -4.00
CA THR A 26 -7.43 14.33 -2.93
C THR A 26 -8.11 14.82 -1.65
N PRO A 27 -8.74 13.93 -0.87
CA PRO A 27 -9.22 14.29 0.46
C PRO A 27 -8.04 14.79 1.28
N VAL A 28 -8.17 15.99 1.83
CA VAL A 28 -7.18 16.56 2.75
C VAL A 28 -7.42 15.93 4.11
N GLU A 29 -6.45 15.15 4.59
CA GLU A 29 -6.43 14.69 5.98
C GLU A 29 -6.33 15.90 6.91
N ARG A 30 -7.13 15.92 7.98
CA ARG A 30 -7.06 16.96 9.01
C ARG A 30 -6.20 16.44 10.17
N PRO A 31 -5.02 17.00 10.46
CA PRO A 31 -4.31 16.63 11.68
C PRO A 31 -4.64 17.60 12.83
N ARG A 32 -4.92 17.07 14.03
CA ARG A 32 -4.06 17.19 15.25
C ARG A 32 -4.81 16.91 16.56
N ASP A 33 -4.52 15.75 17.14
CA ASP A 33 -4.09 15.57 18.53
C ASP A 33 -3.02 14.46 18.48
N THR A 34 -1.77 14.77 18.82
CA THR A 34 -0.69 13.77 18.85
C THR A 34 -0.83 12.92 20.10
N ILE A 35 -0.65 11.60 20.00
CA ILE A 35 -0.81 10.68 21.15
C ILE A 35 0.23 10.97 22.22
N GLY A 36 1.47 11.31 21.84
CA GLY A 36 2.58 11.40 22.79
C GLY A 36 2.67 10.09 23.60
N ASP A 37 2.85 10.19 24.93
CA ASP A 37 2.85 9.03 25.85
C ASP A 37 1.41 8.62 26.31
N GLY A 38 0.38 9.08 25.60
CA GLY A 38 -1.04 8.81 25.90
C GLY A 38 -1.51 7.40 25.53
N ASP A 39 -2.78 7.11 25.80
CA ASP A 39 -3.43 5.83 25.46
C ASP A 39 -3.61 5.71 23.94
N PRO A 40 -2.90 4.80 23.24
CA PRO A 40 -3.00 4.66 21.80
C PRO A 40 -4.39 4.20 21.35
N SER A 41 -5.20 3.55 22.21
CA SER A 41 -6.54 3.08 21.82
C SER A 41 -7.50 4.19 21.39
N GLN A 42 -7.21 5.45 21.74
CA GLN A 42 -8.04 6.61 21.44
C GLN A 42 -7.63 7.33 20.15
N TYR A 43 -6.55 6.91 19.49
CA TYR A 43 -6.09 7.57 18.27
C TYR A 43 -6.88 7.13 17.05
N VAL A 44 -7.39 8.12 16.34
CA VAL A 44 -8.21 7.98 15.15
C VAL A 44 -7.88 9.14 14.19
N ARG A 45 -7.73 8.84 12.91
CA ARG A 45 -7.71 9.86 11.84
C ARG A 45 -9.06 9.86 11.13
N GLU A 46 -9.54 11.01 10.69
CA GLU A 46 -10.77 11.10 9.89
C GLU A 46 -10.46 11.50 8.44
N ARG A 47 -11.08 10.83 7.48
CA ARG A 47 -11.09 11.30 6.08
C ARG A 47 -12.17 12.36 5.85
N SER A 48 -11.87 13.38 5.02
CA SER A 48 -12.81 14.46 4.71
C SER A 48 -14.08 13.96 3.99
N VAL A 49 -15.25 14.39 4.47
CA VAL A 49 -16.56 14.12 3.86
C VAL A 49 -17.00 15.35 3.07
N ASP A 50 -16.48 15.53 1.85
CA ASP A 50 -16.79 16.72 1.03
C ASP A 50 -18.16 16.67 0.33
N GLY A 51 -19.13 15.93 0.89
CA GLY A 51 -20.54 15.88 0.47
C GLY A 51 -20.83 15.33 -0.95
N ARG A 52 -19.81 14.95 -1.72
CA ARG A 52 -19.93 14.46 -3.11
C ARG A 52 -19.75 12.95 -3.26
N ARG A 53 -19.43 12.25 -2.17
CA ARG A 53 -19.03 10.85 -2.17
C ARG A 53 -20.08 10.00 -1.45
N ASP A 54 -20.42 8.84 -1.99
CA ASP A 54 -21.21 7.84 -1.27
C ASP A 54 -20.38 7.32 -0.09
N VAL A 55 -20.80 7.67 1.12
CA VAL A 55 -20.14 7.37 2.39
C VAL A 55 -20.66 6.10 3.05
N SER A 56 -21.55 5.35 2.37
CA SER A 56 -22.01 4.06 2.87
C SER A 56 -21.00 2.96 2.54
N TYR A 57 -20.66 2.14 3.53
CA TYR A 57 -19.85 0.95 3.33
C TYR A 57 -20.52 -0.02 2.34
N PRO A 58 -19.77 -0.58 1.36
CA PRO A 58 -20.29 -1.59 0.43
C PRO A 58 -20.93 -2.80 1.13
N PRO A 59 -21.89 -3.50 0.50
CA PRO A 59 -22.38 -4.76 1.06
C PRO A 59 -21.24 -5.78 1.18
N ALA A 60 -21.31 -6.66 2.19
CA ALA A 60 -20.35 -7.75 2.33
C ALA A 60 -20.41 -8.66 1.08
N PRO A 61 -19.25 -8.96 0.45
CA PRO A 61 -19.19 -9.92 -0.65
C PRO A 61 -19.48 -11.34 -0.16
N GLU A 62 -19.69 -12.26 -1.10
CA GLU A 62 -19.71 -13.68 -0.77
C GLU A 62 -18.38 -14.08 -0.09
N PRO A 63 -18.40 -14.86 1.00
CA PRO A 63 -17.18 -15.33 1.65
C PRO A 63 -16.27 -16.14 0.71
N LEU A 64 -14.98 -16.14 0.98
CA LEU A 64 -14.03 -17.06 0.34
C LEU A 64 -14.14 -18.45 0.99
N GLY A 65 -13.84 -19.52 0.23
CA GLY A 65 -13.88 -20.89 0.75
C GLY A 65 -12.65 -21.26 1.58
N ILE A 66 -11.61 -20.42 1.56
CA ILE A 66 -10.35 -20.59 2.28
C ILE A 66 -10.00 -19.32 3.07
N PRO A 67 -9.21 -19.43 4.15
CA PRO A 67 -8.67 -18.27 4.88
C PRO A 67 -7.69 -17.46 4.03
N VAL A 68 -7.89 -16.14 3.95
CA VAL A 68 -6.93 -15.18 3.39
C VAL A 68 -6.64 -14.05 4.36
N TYR A 69 -5.72 -13.17 3.99
CA TYR A 69 -5.25 -12.07 4.81
C TYR A 69 -5.23 -10.77 4.00
N ASP A 70 -5.51 -9.65 4.67
CA ASP A 70 -5.26 -8.34 4.13
C ASP A 70 -3.81 -7.94 4.42
N ASN A 71 -2.97 -7.82 3.38
CA ASN A 71 -1.55 -7.56 3.57
C ASN A 71 -1.24 -6.09 3.87
N HIS A 72 -2.22 -5.16 3.78
CA HIS A 72 -2.00 -3.74 4.10
C HIS A 72 -3.31 -2.99 4.30
N THR A 73 -3.50 -2.41 5.50
CA THR A 73 -4.66 -1.59 5.85
C THR A 73 -4.34 -0.57 6.94
N HIS A 74 -5.10 0.51 7.00
CA HIS A 74 -5.02 1.59 7.99
C HIS A 74 -6.34 1.70 8.76
N LEU A 75 -6.53 0.79 9.72
CA LEU A 75 -7.77 0.65 10.50
C LEU A 75 -8.02 1.81 11.47
N GLU A 76 -6.98 2.59 11.80
CA GLU A 76 -7.06 3.79 12.62
C GLU A 76 -7.65 4.99 11.87
N ILE A 77 -7.79 4.89 10.54
CA ILE A 77 -8.37 5.93 9.71
C ILE A 77 -9.87 5.64 9.53
N GLU A 78 -10.70 6.44 10.19
CA GLU A 78 -12.14 6.45 10.02
C GLU A 78 -12.57 7.03 8.67
N ASP A 79 -13.57 6.38 8.09
CA ASP A 79 -14.22 6.76 6.83
C ASP A 79 -15.71 6.37 6.90
N GLY A 80 -16.51 6.91 5.99
CA GLY A 80 -17.96 6.73 5.97
C GLY A 80 -18.71 7.68 6.90
N GLU A 81 -20.02 7.44 7.07
CA GLU A 81 -20.88 8.27 7.95
C GLU A 81 -20.58 8.06 9.43
N THR A 82 -20.27 6.82 9.78
CA THR A 82 -19.82 6.39 11.10
C THR A 82 -18.63 5.48 10.88
N GLY A 83 -17.49 5.82 11.47
CA GLY A 83 -16.32 4.96 11.47
C GLY A 83 -16.63 3.56 12.03
N LEU A 84 -15.77 2.60 11.70
CA LEU A 84 -15.85 1.25 12.25
C LEU A 84 -14.76 1.08 13.31
N SER A 85 -15.17 0.59 14.49
CA SER A 85 -14.19 0.18 15.50
C SER A 85 -13.30 -0.96 15.01
N LEU A 86 -12.13 -1.13 15.63
CA LEU A 86 -11.21 -2.23 15.33
C LEU A 86 -11.92 -3.59 15.29
N ASP A 87 -12.71 -3.90 16.33
CA ASP A 87 -13.44 -5.17 16.42
C ASP A 87 -14.49 -5.33 15.31
N GLU A 88 -15.22 -4.26 14.97
CA GLU A 88 -16.20 -4.31 13.88
C GLU A 88 -15.54 -4.55 12.51
N GLN A 89 -14.39 -3.93 12.26
CA GLN A 89 -13.64 -4.16 11.02
C GLN A 89 -13.16 -5.61 10.93
N LEU A 90 -12.63 -6.17 12.02
CA LEU A 90 -12.12 -7.54 12.07
C LEU A 90 -13.23 -8.60 12.03
N GLU A 91 -14.38 -8.36 12.67
CA GLU A 91 -15.53 -9.28 12.59
C GLU A 91 -16.14 -9.29 11.19
N ARG A 92 -16.24 -8.13 10.53
CA ARG A 92 -16.67 -8.07 9.12
C ARG A 92 -15.70 -8.80 8.19
N ALA A 93 -14.40 -8.65 8.43
CA ALA A 93 -13.35 -9.34 7.68
C ALA A 93 -13.46 -10.86 7.83
N LEU A 94 -13.59 -11.35 9.07
CA LEU A 94 -13.71 -12.78 9.36
C LEU A 94 -14.97 -13.37 8.70
N ALA A 95 -16.10 -12.66 8.74
CA ALA A 95 -17.36 -13.13 8.17
C ALA A 95 -17.29 -13.43 6.67
N VAL A 96 -16.27 -12.93 5.97
CA VAL A 96 -16.07 -13.13 4.53
C VAL A 96 -14.79 -13.92 4.19
N GLY A 97 -14.15 -14.55 5.18
CA GLY A 97 -12.97 -15.39 4.99
C GLY A 97 -11.62 -14.65 5.09
N VAL A 98 -11.60 -13.41 5.56
CA VAL A 98 -10.35 -12.67 5.85
C VAL A 98 -9.99 -12.88 7.32
N HIS A 99 -9.01 -13.74 7.58
CA HIS A 99 -8.68 -14.24 8.92
C HIS A 99 -7.67 -13.36 9.66
N GLY A 100 -6.97 -12.46 8.96
CA GLY A 100 -6.07 -11.51 9.60
C GLY A 100 -5.68 -10.36 8.68
N VAL A 101 -5.09 -9.34 9.28
CA VAL A 101 -4.71 -8.09 8.61
C VAL A 101 -3.34 -7.60 9.07
N VAL A 102 -2.56 -7.03 8.16
CA VAL A 102 -1.36 -6.26 8.49
C VAL A 102 -1.73 -4.79 8.54
N GLN A 103 -1.80 -4.27 9.76
CA GLN A 103 -2.08 -2.86 10.05
C GLN A 103 -0.80 -2.03 9.85
N ALA A 104 -0.85 -1.00 9.01
CA ALA A 104 0.30 -0.17 8.67
C ALA A 104 0.27 1.21 9.35
N GLY A 105 1.35 1.56 10.04
CA GLY A 105 1.63 2.91 10.53
C GLY A 105 2.47 3.72 9.54
N GLY A 106 2.30 5.04 9.54
CA GLY A 106 3.04 5.98 8.68
C GLY A 106 3.72 7.13 9.41
N ASP A 107 3.48 7.28 10.71
CA ASP A 107 4.22 8.17 11.60
C ASP A 107 4.37 7.53 12.99
N ILE A 108 4.92 8.26 13.95
CA ILE A 108 5.11 7.76 15.32
C ILE A 108 3.79 7.34 15.96
N ASP A 109 2.74 8.13 15.81
CA ASP A 109 1.47 7.92 16.52
C ASP A 109 0.68 6.77 15.90
N SER A 110 0.57 6.71 14.56
CA SER A 110 -0.05 5.57 13.89
C SER A 110 0.78 4.30 14.02
N SER A 111 2.11 4.38 14.14
CA SER A 111 2.95 3.21 14.44
C SER A 111 2.72 2.69 15.87
N ARG A 112 2.57 3.57 16.86
CA ARG A 112 2.20 3.19 18.24
C ARG A 112 0.81 2.56 18.30
N TRP A 113 -0.15 3.13 17.56
CA TRP A 113 -1.48 2.55 17.40
C TRP A 113 -1.42 1.15 16.78
N SER A 114 -0.64 0.99 15.71
CA SER A 114 -0.48 -0.27 14.99
C SER A 114 0.09 -1.36 15.91
N ALA A 115 1.15 -1.05 16.66
CA ALA A 115 1.71 -1.97 17.65
C ALA A 115 0.69 -2.32 18.76
N TRP A 116 -0.08 -1.34 19.25
CA TRP A 116 -1.15 -1.60 20.21
C TRP A 116 -2.25 -2.50 19.65
N ALA A 117 -2.72 -2.26 18.42
CA ALA A 117 -3.76 -3.06 17.78
C ALA A 117 -3.28 -4.52 17.60
N ALA A 118 -2.03 -4.70 17.15
CA ALA A 118 -1.42 -6.02 17.02
C ALA A 118 -1.29 -6.76 18.36
N ARG A 119 -0.93 -6.07 19.45
CA ARG A 119 -0.91 -6.68 20.80
C ARG A 119 -2.31 -7.00 21.33
N SER A 120 -3.30 -6.19 20.97
CA SER A 120 -4.65 -6.27 21.54
C SER A 120 -5.53 -7.29 20.82
N HIS A 121 -5.18 -7.69 19.60
CA HIS A 121 -6.01 -8.58 18.80
C HIS A 121 -5.18 -9.63 18.02
N PRO A 122 -5.44 -10.95 18.17
CA PRO A 122 -4.64 -12.02 17.55
C PRO A 122 -4.71 -12.06 16.02
N ARG A 123 -5.77 -11.52 15.40
CA ARG A 123 -5.88 -11.37 13.94
C ARG A 123 -5.09 -10.19 13.34
N VAL A 124 -4.36 -9.42 14.15
CA VAL A 124 -3.63 -8.22 13.67
C VAL A 124 -2.13 -8.42 13.81
N LEU A 125 -1.40 -8.21 12.73
CA LEU A 125 0.03 -7.93 12.75
C LEU A 125 0.25 -6.45 12.43
N ALA A 126 1.37 -5.89 12.86
CA ALA A 126 1.69 -4.49 12.64
C ALA A 126 2.89 -4.31 11.70
N ALA A 127 2.80 -3.26 10.90
CA ALA A 127 3.91 -2.60 10.24
C ALA A 127 4.10 -1.20 10.84
N VAL A 128 5.34 -0.82 11.09
CA VAL A 128 5.69 0.49 11.67
C VAL A 128 6.75 1.20 10.83
N ALA A 129 6.59 2.49 10.59
CA ALA A 129 7.53 3.31 9.82
C ALA A 129 7.25 4.81 9.95
N ILE A 130 8.16 5.61 9.39
CA ILE A 130 7.87 6.96 8.93
C ILE A 130 7.68 6.94 7.41
N HIS A 131 6.46 7.24 6.97
CA HIS A 131 6.05 7.29 5.58
C HIS A 131 6.81 8.38 4.80
N PRO A 132 7.11 8.20 3.50
CA PRO A 132 7.85 9.19 2.71
C PRO A 132 7.28 10.61 2.76
N ASN A 133 5.96 10.76 2.85
CA ASN A 133 5.34 12.08 2.96
C ASN A 133 5.51 12.75 4.33
N GLU A 134 5.83 11.99 5.39
CA GLU A 134 6.06 12.52 6.74
C GLU A 134 7.55 12.83 6.99
N ALA A 135 8.46 12.06 6.37
CA ALA A 135 9.91 12.19 6.58
C ALA A 135 10.47 13.62 6.39
N PRO A 136 10.04 14.42 5.37
CA PRO A 136 10.51 15.79 5.21
C PRO A 136 10.17 16.69 6.41
N ALA A 137 8.98 16.55 6.99
CA ALA A 137 8.56 17.37 8.13
C ALA A 137 9.40 17.07 9.39
N TYR A 138 9.64 15.78 9.67
CA TYR A 138 10.53 15.35 10.75
C TYR A 138 11.98 15.82 10.54
N GLU A 139 12.50 15.75 9.31
CA GLU A 139 13.86 16.23 9.01
C GLU A 139 13.98 17.74 9.21
N GLN A 140 13.01 18.52 8.72
CA GLN A 140 12.99 19.98 8.90
C GLN A 140 12.91 20.40 10.38
N ALA A 141 12.23 19.59 11.21
CA ALA A 141 12.18 19.79 12.65
C ALA A 141 13.46 19.32 13.38
N GLY A 142 14.36 18.59 12.72
CA GLY A 142 15.52 17.95 13.35
C GLY A 142 15.15 16.74 14.21
N GLU A 143 13.99 16.12 13.95
CA GLU A 143 13.39 15.06 14.77
C GLU A 143 13.40 13.68 14.06
N LEU A 144 13.84 13.61 12.80
CA LEU A 144 13.81 12.34 12.03
C LEU A 144 14.58 11.21 12.71
N ASP A 145 15.74 11.49 13.31
CA ASP A 145 16.51 10.46 14.03
C ASP A 145 15.79 9.95 15.28
N ALA A 146 15.10 10.84 16.00
CA ALA A 146 14.29 10.44 17.15
C ALA A 146 13.07 9.63 16.71
N ALA A 147 12.43 10.01 15.60
CA ALA A 147 11.32 9.27 15.02
C ALA A 147 11.74 7.85 14.61
N ILE A 148 12.86 7.72 13.89
CA ILE A 148 13.44 6.42 13.50
C ILE A 148 13.80 5.56 14.72
N ALA A 149 14.30 6.17 15.80
CA ALA A 149 14.58 5.45 17.05
C ALA A 149 13.30 4.87 17.69
N VAL A 150 12.18 5.60 17.64
CA VAL A 150 10.88 5.06 18.10
C VAL A 150 10.43 3.89 17.21
N ILE A 151 10.62 3.97 15.90
CA ILE A 151 10.32 2.86 14.98
C ILE A 151 11.19 1.63 15.30
N ASP A 152 12.47 1.82 15.62
CA ASP A 152 13.37 0.74 16.03
C ASP A 152 12.89 0.03 17.32
N GLU A 153 12.40 0.78 18.31
CA GLU A 153 11.83 0.22 19.54
C GLU A 153 10.56 -0.59 19.26
N LEU A 154 9.63 -0.05 18.46
CA LEU A 154 8.39 -0.74 18.09
C LEU A 154 8.66 -1.98 17.26
N ALA A 155 9.63 -1.94 16.35
CA ALA A 155 10.00 -3.06 15.50
C ALA A 155 10.54 -4.29 16.26
N ALA A 156 10.95 -4.11 17.51
CA ALA A 156 11.37 -5.21 18.38
C ALA A 156 10.18 -5.98 18.99
N GLU A 157 8.94 -5.48 18.86
CA GLU A 157 7.77 -6.12 19.45
C GLU A 157 7.36 -7.40 18.69
N PRO A 158 6.93 -8.48 19.37
CA PRO A 158 6.71 -9.78 18.73
C PRO A 158 5.67 -9.83 17.61
N ARG A 159 4.72 -8.89 17.62
CA ARG A 159 3.62 -8.81 16.64
C ARG A 159 3.78 -7.66 15.65
N VAL A 160 4.88 -6.92 15.73
CA VAL A 160 5.34 -6.03 14.67
C VAL A 160 6.19 -6.88 13.72
N ARG A 161 5.64 -7.16 12.55
CA ARG A 161 6.20 -8.12 11.58
C ARG A 161 6.65 -7.48 10.28
N ALA A 162 6.57 -6.15 10.19
CA ALA A 162 7.15 -5.39 9.09
C ALA A 162 7.62 -4.00 9.51
N ILE A 163 8.61 -3.48 8.77
CA ILE A 163 8.86 -2.05 8.66
C ILE A 163 8.06 -1.53 7.47
N GLY A 164 7.06 -0.70 7.73
CA GLY A 164 6.15 -0.22 6.71
C GLY A 164 5.04 0.65 7.33
N GLU A 165 4.52 1.64 6.63
CA GLU A 165 4.79 1.92 5.22
C GLU A 165 5.96 2.90 5.05
N THR A 166 7.03 2.48 4.35
CA THR A 166 8.23 3.29 4.07
C THR A 166 8.49 3.31 2.57
N GLY A 167 9.37 4.15 2.04
CA GLY A 167 9.69 4.16 0.61
C GLY A 167 9.87 5.56 0.07
N LEU A 168 9.43 5.79 -1.17
CA LEU A 168 9.58 7.07 -1.88
C LEU A 168 8.29 7.50 -2.56
N ASP A 169 7.94 8.78 -2.44
CA ASP A 169 6.80 9.42 -3.09
C ASP A 169 7.26 10.74 -3.73
N PHE A 170 7.58 10.70 -5.03
CA PHE A 170 7.99 11.89 -5.78
C PHE A 170 6.80 12.65 -6.37
N PHE A 171 5.59 12.10 -6.25
CA PHE A 171 4.37 12.75 -6.72
C PHE A 171 3.89 13.83 -5.74
N ARG A 172 4.02 13.58 -4.43
CA ARG A 172 3.54 14.49 -3.36
C ARG A 172 4.63 15.33 -2.70
N THR A 173 5.89 15.10 -3.04
CA THR A 173 7.02 15.72 -2.38
C THR A 173 7.81 16.61 -3.32
N GLU A 174 8.00 17.86 -2.90
CA GLU A 174 8.85 18.82 -3.58
C GLU A 174 10.33 18.39 -3.54
N ALA A 175 11.15 18.91 -4.46
CA ALA A 175 12.52 18.45 -4.67
C ALA A 175 13.42 18.56 -3.43
N ASP A 176 13.15 19.50 -2.51
CA ASP A 176 13.89 19.68 -1.26
C ASP A 176 13.53 18.66 -0.17
N GLY A 177 12.37 18.00 -0.27
CA GLY A 177 11.96 16.91 0.63
C GLY A 177 12.49 15.54 0.24
N ILE A 178 12.89 15.34 -1.03
CA ILE A 178 13.38 14.05 -1.55
C ILE A 178 14.58 13.48 -0.75
N PRO A 179 15.61 14.27 -0.37
CA PRO A 179 16.73 13.76 0.41
C PRO A 179 16.31 13.15 1.76
N ALA A 180 15.30 13.74 2.42
CA ALA A 180 14.76 13.23 3.68
C ALA A 180 14.06 11.88 3.48
N GLN A 181 13.30 11.72 2.38
CA GLN A 181 12.69 10.43 2.05
C GLN A 181 13.73 9.33 1.85
N ILE A 182 14.77 9.60 1.04
CA ILE A 182 15.83 8.62 0.76
C ILE A 182 16.54 8.22 2.06
N ARG A 183 16.89 9.20 2.89
CA ARG A 183 17.52 8.96 4.21
C ARG A 183 16.64 8.09 5.11
N SER A 184 15.35 8.43 5.20
CA SER A 184 14.36 7.67 5.98
C SER A 184 14.22 6.24 5.44
N PHE A 185 14.09 6.07 4.13
CA PHE A 185 13.94 4.75 3.50
C PHE A 185 15.17 3.86 3.74
N GLU A 186 16.38 4.40 3.61
CA GLU A 186 17.62 3.66 3.91
C GLU A 186 17.70 3.22 5.39
N ALA A 187 17.29 4.09 6.31
CA ALA A 187 17.24 3.76 7.73
C ALA A 187 16.24 2.64 8.01
N HIS A 188 15.05 2.70 7.41
CA HIS A 188 14.04 1.66 7.52
C HIS A 188 14.49 0.31 6.91
N ILE A 189 15.20 0.32 5.78
CA ILE A 189 15.83 -0.87 5.21
C ILE A 189 16.80 -1.49 6.23
N ALA A 190 17.61 -0.68 6.90
CA ALA A 190 18.52 -1.16 7.94
C ALA A 190 17.76 -1.74 9.15
N LEU A 191 16.65 -1.14 9.57
CA LEU A 191 15.81 -1.67 10.66
C LEU A 191 15.14 -3.00 10.30
N ALA A 192 14.59 -3.14 9.09
CA ALA A 192 13.99 -4.38 8.63
C ALA A 192 15.00 -5.53 8.67
N LYS A 193 16.22 -5.27 8.21
CA LYS A 193 17.35 -6.22 8.29
C LYS A 193 17.79 -6.51 9.73
N LYS A 194 17.86 -5.49 10.59
CA LYS A 194 18.26 -5.61 11.99
C LYS A 194 17.34 -6.55 12.75
N HIS A 195 16.03 -6.41 12.55
CA HIS A 195 15.00 -7.19 13.25
C HIS A 195 14.61 -8.48 12.52
N GLY A 196 15.05 -8.66 11.28
CA GLY A 196 14.72 -9.84 10.48
C GLY A 196 13.24 -9.92 10.11
N ILE A 197 12.57 -8.77 10.01
CA ILE A 197 11.15 -8.65 9.68
C ILE A 197 10.97 -8.15 8.24
N ALA A 198 9.75 -8.26 7.72
CA ALA A 198 9.46 -7.82 6.35
C ALA A 198 9.60 -6.31 6.19
N MET A 199 9.65 -5.84 4.96
CA MET A 199 9.55 -4.43 4.62
C MET A 199 8.42 -4.22 3.62
N GLN A 200 7.58 -3.21 3.86
CA GLN A 200 6.53 -2.78 2.95
C GLN A 200 6.87 -1.41 2.36
N ILE A 201 6.98 -1.39 1.04
CA ILE A 201 7.42 -0.24 0.26
C ILE A 201 6.23 0.47 -0.35
N HIS A 202 6.07 1.76 -0.01
CA HIS A 202 5.41 2.77 -0.81
C HIS A 202 6.28 3.18 -1.98
N ASP A 203 5.70 3.16 -3.17
CA ASP A 203 6.36 3.63 -4.37
C ASP A 203 5.36 4.42 -5.22
N ARG A 204 5.64 5.72 -5.35
CA ARG A 204 4.83 6.63 -6.16
C ARG A 204 5.71 7.56 -6.98
N ASP A 205 5.65 7.38 -8.31
CA ASP A 205 6.47 8.10 -9.30
C ASP A 205 7.98 8.04 -8.98
N ALA A 206 8.43 6.98 -8.28
CA ALA A 206 9.79 6.83 -7.77
C ALA A 206 10.42 5.45 -8.05
N HIS A 207 9.84 4.68 -8.97
CA HIS A 207 10.17 3.27 -9.26
C HIS A 207 11.68 2.99 -9.36
N ASP A 208 12.37 3.77 -10.22
CA ASP A 208 13.80 3.59 -10.44
C ASP A 208 14.60 3.91 -9.17
N ALA A 209 14.26 4.99 -8.47
CA ALA A 209 14.95 5.40 -7.24
C ALA A 209 14.76 4.39 -6.09
N VAL A 210 13.58 3.76 -6.00
CA VAL A 210 13.32 2.68 -5.05
C VAL A 210 14.21 1.47 -5.36
N LEU A 211 14.19 0.99 -6.61
CA LEU A 211 14.99 -0.16 -7.05
C LEU A 211 16.50 0.07 -6.91
N GLU A 212 16.97 1.26 -7.27
CA GLU A 212 18.37 1.69 -7.11
C GLU A 212 18.79 1.72 -5.64
N THR A 213 17.92 2.22 -4.75
CA THR A 213 18.18 2.24 -3.30
C THR A 213 18.29 0.82 -2.75
N LEU A 214 17.31 -0.05 -3.06
CA LEU A 214 17.34 -1.45 -2.66
C LEU A 214 18.61 -2.18 -3.16
N LEU A 215 19.06 -1.90 -4.38
CA LEU A 215 20.29 -2.48 -4.90
C LEU A 215 21.53 -1.94 -4.17
N ARG A 216 21.57 -0.63 -3.92
CA ARG A 216 22.73 0.05 -3.34
C ARG A 216 22.96 -0.32 -1.87
N VAL A 217 21.91 -0.35 -1.06
CA VAL A 217 22.02 -0.68 0.38
C VAL A 217 21.71 -2.14 0.68
N GLY A 218 21.29 -2.90 -0.33
CA GLY A 218 20.79 -4.27 -0.23
C GLY A 218 19.36 -4.30 0.29
N ALA A 219 18.48 -5.05 -0.35
CA ALA A 219 17.12 -5.24 0.11
C ALA A 219 17.07 -6.15 1.36
N PRO A 220 16.05 -6.00 2.23
CA PRO A 220 15.67 -7.04 3.19
C PRO A 220 15.22 -8.33 2.47
N ASP A 221 15.41 -9.48 3.11
CA ASP A 221 15.07 -10.80 2.53
C ASP A 221 13.59 -10.88 2.12
N LYS A 222 12.72 -10.26 2.92
CA LYS A 222 11.28 -10.19 2.69
C LYS A 222 10.88 -8.77 2.34
N THR A 223 10.94 -8.45 1.05
CA THR A 223 10.61 -7.13 0.52
C THR A 223 9.29 -7.18 -0.22
N VAL A 224 8.34 -6.33 0.19
CA VAL A 224 6.99 -6.22 -0.38
C VAL A 224 6.83 -4.84 -1.00
N PHE A 225 6.43 -4.78 -2.26
CA PHE A 225 5.90 -3.57 -2.87
C PHE A 225 4.39 -3.54 -2.58
N HIS A 226 4.02 -2.76 -1.56
CA HIS A 226 2.63 -2.52 -1.24
C HIS A 226 1.99 -1.71 -2.37
N CYS A 227 0.69 -1.90 -2.58
CA CYS A 227 -0.12 -1.25 -3.61
C CYS A 227 0.65 -1.09 -4.93
N PHE A 228 1.18 -2.20 -5.44
CA PHE A 228 2.14 -2.19 -6.53
C PHE A 228 1.66 -1.27 -7.67
N SER A 229 2.50 -0.31 -8.01
CA SER A 229 2.14 0.83 -8.87
C SER A 229 2.91 0.86 -10.19
N GLY A 230 3.93 0.01 -10.34
CA GLY A 230 4.79 -0.07 -11.51
C GLY A 230 4.17 -0.75 -12.72
N ASP A 231 5.01 -1.06 -13.70
CA ASP A 231 4.64 -1.77 -14.93
C ASP A 231 5.16 -3.22 -14.94
N ALA A 232 4.89 -3.93 -16.03
CA ALA A 232 5.35 -5.32 -16.22
C ALA A 232 6.89 -5.45 -16.26
N GLY A 233 7.62 -4.40 -16.65
CA GLY A 233 9.08 -4.39 -16.64
C GLY A 233 9.59 -4.39 -15.20
N MET A 234 9.07 -3.49 -14.37
CA MET A 234 9.37 -3.44 -12.95
C MET A 234 8.96 -4.72 -12.23
N ALA A 235 7.79 -5.29 -12.54
CA ALA A 235 7.33 -6.54 -11.94
C ALA A 235 8.28 -7.71 -12.20
N ARG A 236 8.87 -7.81 -13.41
CA ARG A 236 9.89 -8.82 -13.72
C ARG A 236 11.17 -8.61 -12.91
N ILE A 237 11.62 -7.36 -12.78
CA ILE A 237 12.80 -7.03 -11.97
C ILE A 237 12.56 -7.42 -10.51
N ALA A 238 11.39 -7.10 -9.97
CA ALA A 238 11.01 -7.45 -8.61
C ALA A 238 10.96 -8.97 -8.41
N ALA A 239 10.33 -9.70 -9.34
CA ALA A 239 10.27 -11.15 -9.32
C ALA A 239 11.66 -11.82 -9.39
N ASP A 240 12.54 -11.35 -10.28
CA ASP A 240 13.92 -11.85 -10.42
C ASP A 240 14.75 -11.63 -9.14
N ARG A 241 14.38 -10.64 -8.33
CA ARG A 241 14.99 -10.36 -7.02
C ARG A 241 14.27 -11.06 -5.85
N GLY A 242 13.19 -11.79 -6.13
CA GLY A 242 12.41 -12.49 -5.13
C GLY A 242 11.49 -11.59 -4.29
N TYR A 243 11.24 -10.36 -4.72
CA TYR A 243 10.33 -9.43 -4.03
C TYR A 243 8.87 -9.81 -4.28
N TYR A 244 8.01 -9.49 -3.32
CA TYR A 244 6.57 -9.69 -3.39
C TYR A 244 5.88 -8.43 -3.92
N LEU A 245 4.83 -8.62 -4.72
CA LEU A 245 3.99 -7.55 -5.24
C LEU A 245 2.58 -7.71 -4.67
N SER A 246 2.14 -6.71 -3.90
CA SER A 246 0.80 -6.69 -3.30
C SER A 246 -0.14 -5.86 -4.17
N PHE A 247 -1.27 -6.44 -4.55
CA PHE A 247 -2.25 -5.79 -5.42
C PHE A 247 -3.48 -5.36 -4.63
N ALA A 248 -3.78 -4.05 -4.70
CA ALA A 248 -4.94 -3.43 -4.07
C ALA A 248 -6.13 -3.30 -5.04
N GLY A 249 -7.24 -2.74 -4.57
CA GLY A 249 -8.47 -2.60 -5.37
C GLY A 249 -8.33 -1.75 -6.64
N ASN A 250 -7.28 -0.93 -6.75
CA ASN A 250 -6.97 -0.14 -7.95
C ASN A 250 -6.72 -1.00 -9.21
N VAL A 251 -6.28 -2.26 -9.06
CA VAL A 251 -6.11 -3.21 -10.19
C VAL A 251 -7.42 -3.43 -10.97
N THR A 252 -8.56 -3.27 -10.29
CA THR A 252 -9.90 -3.40 -10.88
C THR A 252 -10.30 -2.18 -11.73
N PHE A 253 -9.53 -1.09 -11.67
CA PHE A 253 -9.90 0.15 -12.36
C PHE A 253 -9.67 0.01 -13.86
N LYS A 254 -10.58 0.59 -14.65
CA LYS A 254 -10.54 0.51 -16.12
C LYS A 254 -9.20 0.95 -16.70
N ASN A 255 -8.58 1.98 -16.12
CA ASN A 255 -7.31 2.55 -16.60
C ASN A 255 -6.05 1.85 -16.04
N ALA A 256 -6.18 0.88 -15.14
CA ALA A 256 -5.05 0.19 -14.51
C ALA A 256 -4.55 -1.01 -15.34
N GLN A 257 -4.41 -0.86 -16.66
CA GLN A 257 -3.94 -1.96 -17.52
C GLN A 257 -2.50 -2.36 -17.20
N ASN A 258 -1.65 -1.38 -16.86
CA ASN A 258 -0.28 -1.63 -16.43
C ASN A 258 -0.21 -2.58 -15.22
N LEU A 259 -1.15 -2.49 -14.28
CA LEU A 259 -1.20 -3.38 -13.11
C LEU A 259 -1.62 -4.79 -13.48
N ARG A 260 -2.57 -4.95 -14.41
CA ARG A 260 -2.97 -6.27 -14.94
C ARG A 260 -1.83 -6.91 -15.74
N ASP A 261 -1.11 -6.13 -16.53
CA ASP A 261 0.06 -6.61 -17.27
C ASP A 261 1.20 -7.00 -16.31
N ALA A 262 1.38 -6.28 -15.21
CA ALA A 262 2.31 -6.63 -14.14
C ALA A 262 1.90 -7.92 -13.41
N LEU A 263 0.63 -8.06 -13.05
CA LEU A 263 0.07 -9.27 -12.44
C LEU A 263 0.35 -10.50 -13.33
N ALA A 264 0.10 -10.38 -14.64
CA ALA A 264 0.27 -11.48 -15.60
C ALA A 264 1.72 -11.99 -15.72
N VAL A 265 2.72 -11.18 -15.36
CA VAL A 265 4.15 -11.56 -15.41
C VAL A 265 4.73 -11.89 -14.04
N THR A 266 3.97 -11.70 -12.97
CA THR A 266 4.40 -11.96 -11.60
C THR A 266 4.23 -13.44 -11.27
N PRO A 267 5.27 -14.14 -10.78
CA PRO A 267 5.13 -15.51 -10.30
C PRO A 267 4.07 -15.62 -9.19
N LEU A 268 3.27 -16.68 -9.20
CA LEU A 268 2.18 -16.87 -8.23
C LEU A 268 2.65 -16.86 -6.77
N ASP A 269 3.86 -17.34 -6.51
CA ASP A 269 4.50 -17.35 -5.19
C ASP A 269 5.07 -15.98 -4.78
N ARG A 270 4.87 -14.93 -5.58
CA ARG A 270 5.24 -13.54 -5.29
C ARG A 270 4.05 -12.57 -5.33
N ILE A 271 2.82 -13.07 -5.47
CA ILE A 271 1.61 -12.26 -5.45
C ILE A 271 1.06 -12.18 -4.02
N LEU A 272 0.73 -10.98 -3.57
CA LEU A 272 -0.07 -10.71 -2.38
C LEU A 272 -1.32 -9.90 -2.74
N VAL A 273 -2.28 -9.85 -1.82
CA VAL A 273 -3.51 -9.06 -1.96
C VAL A 273 -3.73 -8.20 -0.73
N GLU A 274 -4.21 -6.98 -0.95
CA GLU A 274 -4.48 -6.04 0.12
C GLU A 274 -5.68 -5.15 -0.21
N THR A 275 -6.15 -4.41 0.78
CA THR A 275 -7.17 -3.37 0.55
C THR A 275 -6.57 -2.00 0.40
N ASP A 276 -5.50 -1.69 1.12
CA ASP A 276 -5.07 -0.31 1.38
C ASP A 276 -6.22 0.52 1.98
N ALA A 277 -7.12 -0.13 2.73
CA ALA A 277 -8.28 0.54 3.30
C ALA A 277 -7.83 1.63 4.30
N PRO A 278 -8.51 2.79 4.32
CA PRO A 278 -9.79 3.08 3.69
C PRO A 278 -9.72 3.61 2.25
N PHE A 279 -8.57 3.51 1.57
CA PHE A 279 -8.37 3.97 0.20
C PHE A 279 -8.73 2.88 -0.84
N LEU A 280 -8.66 3.23 -2.13
CA LEU A 280 -8.64 2.29 -3.26
C LEU A 280 -9.75 1.23 -3.37
N THR A 281 -10.96 1.54 -2.90
CA THR A 281 -12.13 0.63 -2.98
C THR A 281 -12.32 0.05 -4.38
N PRO A 282 -12.38 -1.29 -4.54
CA PRO A 282 -12.44 -1.94 -5.85
C PRO A 282 -13.76 -1.65 -6.58
N VAL A 283 -13.75 -1.77 -7.92
CA VAL A 283 -14.97 -1.79 -8.75
C VAL A 283 -15.85 -2.98 -8.34
N PRO A 284 -17.19 -2.81 -8.22
CA PRO A 284 -18.01 -1.66 -8.63
C PRO A 284 -18.20 -0.59 -7.55
N TYR A 285 -17.50 -0.67 -6.42
CA TYR A 285 -17.69 0.20 -5.25
C TYR A 285 -16.76 1.42 -5.22
N ARG A 286 -16.07 1.70 -6.32
CA ARG A 286 -15.11 2.80 -6.43
C ARG A 286 -15.71 4.10 -5.90
N GLY A 287 -14.97 4.74 -5.01
CA GLY A 287 -15.36 5.99 -4.38
C GLY A 287 -16.11 5.82 -3.06
N ARG A 288 -16.53 4.62 -2.65
CA ARG A 288 -17.09 4.36 -1.31
C ARG A 288 -15.99 4.08 -0.28
N PRO A 289 -16.26 4.02 1.03
CA PRO A 289 -15.29 3.55 2.02
C PRO A 289 -14.78 2.13 1.69
N ASN A 290 -13.48 1.89 1.89
CA ASN A 290 -12.88 0.57 1.82
C ASN A 290 -12.70 -0.01 3.24
N ALA A 291 -12.57 -1.32 3.34
CA ALA A 291 -12.27 -2.04 4.59
C ALA A 291 -11.81 -3.47 4.27
N PRO A 292 -11.11 -4.15 5.19
CA PRO A 292 -10.55 -5.49 4.96
C PRO A 292 -11.55 -6.54 4.44
N TYR A 293 -12.83 -6.43 4.78
CA TYR A 293 -13.87 -7.34 4.27
C TYR A 293 -14.09 -7.25 2.74
N LEU A 294 -13.42 -6.34 2.03
CA LEU A 294 -13.47 -6.23 0.57
C LEU A 294 -12.33 -6.96 -0.15
N ILE A 295 -11.39 -7.61 0.56
CA ILE A 295 -10.40 -8.53 -0.05
C ILE A 295 -11.04 -9.54 -1.00
N PRO A 296 -12.18 -10.20 -0.69
CA PRO A 296 -12.81 -11.15 -1.61
C PRO A 296 -13.21 -10.55 -2.96
N VAL A 297 -13.40 -9.24 -3.06
CA VAL A 297 -13.69 -8.56 -4.34
C VAL A 297 -12.40 -8.45 -5.16
N THR A 298 -11.32 -7.94 -4.55
CA THR A 298 -10.01 -7.81 -5.20
C THR A 298 -9.45 -9.18 -5.59
N LEU A 299 -9.47 -10.16 -4.68
CA LEU A 299 -8.91 -11.49 -4.95
C LEU A 299 -9.61 -12.21 -6.10
N ARG A 300 -10.95 -12.15 -6.17
CA ARG A 300 -11.71 -12.74 -7.29
C ARG A 300 -11.39 -12.06 -8.62
N PHE A 301 -11.13 -10.75 -8.59
CA PHE A 301 -10.67 -10.04 -9.78
C PHE A 301 -9.28 -10.52 -10.23
N LEU A 302 -8.33 -10.64 -9.30
CA LEU A 302 -6.99 -11.17 -9.61
C LEU A 302 -7.06 -12.59 -10.17
N ALA A 303 -7.88 -13.45 -9.57
CA ALA A 303 -8.09 -14.83 -10.05
C ALA A 303 -8.66 -14.86 -11.47
N ALA A 304 -9.63 -13.99 -11.78
CA ALA A 304 -10.19 -13.89 -13.12
C ALA A 304 -9.16 -13.43 -14.16
N GLU A 305 -8.32 -12.44 -13.84
CA GLU A 305 -7.24 -11.97 -14.71
C GLU A 305 -6.17 -13.06 -14.96
N LEU A 306 -5.93 -13.93 -13.98
CA LEU A 306 -5.01 -15.07 -14.07
C LEU A 306 -5.67 -16.35 -14.63
N ALA A 307 -6.97 -16.32 -14.94
CA ALA A 307 -7.77 -17.47 -15.33
C ALA A 307 -7.69 -18.66 -14.34
N MET A 308 -7.69 -18.36 -13.04
CA MET A 308 -7.63 -19.31 -11.94
C MET A 308 -8.93 -19.34 -11.12
N ASP A 309 -9.14 -20.41 -10.37
CA ASP A 309 -10.13 -20.43 -9.31
C ASP A 309 -9.73 -19.49 -8.16
N ALA A 310 -10.71 -18.82 -7.54
CA ALA A 310 -10.44 -17.83 -6.51
C ALA A 310 -9.92 -18.44 -5.22
N ASP A 311 -10.38 -19.65 -4.84
CA ASP A 311 -9.88 -20.33 -3.64
C ASP A 311 -8.49 -20.95 -3.91
N GLU A 312 -8.19 -21.37 -5.14
CA GLU A 312 -6.84 -21.80 -5.52
C GLU A 312 -5.82 -20.66 -5.43
N LEU A 313 -6.11 -19.51 -6.05
CA LEU A 313 -5.26 -18.32 -5.90
C LEU A 313 -5.21 -17.88 -4.44
N GLY A 314 -6.36 -17.90 -3.77
CA GLY A 314 -6.50 -17.60 -2.35
C GLY A 314 -5.55 -18.41 -1.47
N ALA A 315 -5.48 -19.72 -1.67
CA ALA A 315 -4.57 -20.59 -0.92
C ALA A 315 -3.10 -20.24 -1.17
N GLN A 316 -2.74 -19.90 -2.42
CA GLN A 316 -1.38 -19.48 -2.75
C GLN A 316 -1.03 -18.13 -2.10
N VAL A 317 -1.89 -17.11 -2.20
CA VAL A 317 -1.60 -15.80 -1.59
C VAL A 317 -1.58 -15.87 -0.06
N ALA A 318 -2.41 -16.74 0.55
CA ALA A 318 -2.36 -16.99 1.98
C ALA A 318 -1.02 -17.62 2.40
N ALA A 319 -0.52 -18.61 1.64
CA ALA A 319 0.80 -19.19 1.88
C ALA A 319 1.91 -18.14 1.74
N ASN A 320 1.83 -17.28 0.72
CA ASN A 320 2.78 -16.18 0.52
C ASN A 320 2.76 -15.20 1.70
N THR A 321 1.58 -14.80 2.20
CA THR A 321 1.47 -13.93 3.39
C THR A 321 2.14 -14.57 4.60
N LEU A 322 1.88 -15.86 4.85
CA LEU A 322 2.47 -16.56 6.00
C LEU A 322 3.99 -16.73 5.86
N GLU A 323 4.51 -16.90 4.65
CA GLU A 323 5.95 -16.89 4.38
C GLU A 323 6.55 -15.50 4.68
N VAL A 324 5.86 -14.42 4.33
CA VAL A 324 6.34 -13.05 4.56
C VAL A 324 6.29 -12.67 6.04
N TYR A 325 5.13 -12.74 6.66
CA TYR A 325 4.90 -12.14 7.98
C TYR A 325 4.92 -13.15 9.14
N GLY A 326 4.85 -14.45 8.82
CA GLY A 326 4.67 -15.52 9.79
C GLY A 326 3.21 -15.74 10.18
N ALA A 327 3.00 -16.57 11.20
CA ALA A 327 1.66 -16.87 11.70
C ALA A 327 1.02 -15.68 12.43
N PHE A 328 -0.30 -15.61 12.36
CA PHE A 328 -1.10 -14.62 13.10
C PHE A 328 -1.47 -15.11 14.52
N GLU A 329 -1.48 -16.43 14.73
CA GLU A 329 -2.03 -17.07 15.94
C GLU A 329 -1.06 -17.19 17.14
N ASP A 330 0.05 -16.46 17.14
CA ASP A 330 1.06 -16.47 18.21
C ASP A 330 0.72 -15.58 19.43
#